data_AF-A0A9D6DEH0-F1
#
_entry.id   AF-A0A9D6DEH0-F1
#
_cell.length_a   1.000
_cell.length_b   1.000
_cell.length_c   1.000
_cell.angle_alpha   90.00
_cell.angle_beta   90.00
_cell.angle_gamma   90.00
#
_symmetry.space_group_name_H-M   'P 1'
#
loop_
_entity.id
_entity.type
_entity.pdbx_description
1 polymer ?
#
loop_
_entity_poly.entity_id
_entity_poly.type
_entity_poly.pdbx_seq_one_letter_code
_entity_poly.pdbx_strand_id
1 'polypeptide(L)'
;MVDPKLMTEPVKPPYAHTDNMFALFAAEAWDHLWPWSHHGFKRRRAVLAAEFSLAIAVSIAWILAAIGDLQAGAIIGWWFGWSVFEVIIRMGSKPYVKQGPWWGRVYRRATLMDMVCYVGFKNLLIGATLFLALKWAGLIYV
;
A
#
# COMPACT_ATOMS: atom_id res chain seq x y z
N MET A 1 -3.62 23.77 -17.44
CA MET A 1 -4.28 22.98 -18.51
C MET A 1 -4.12 21.52 -18.12
N VAL A 2 -5.23 20.77 -17.96
CA VAL A 2 -5.15 19.32 -17.67
C VAL A 2 -4.60 18.64 -18.91
N ASP A 3 -3.51 17.87 -18.77
CA ASP A 3 -2.99 17.07 -19.89
C ASP A 3 -4.07 16.05 -20.29
N PRO A 4 -4.60 16.07 -21.53
CA PRO A 4 -5.66 15.17 -21.96
C PRO A 4 -5.25 13.68 -21.96
N LYS A 5 -3.96 13.37 -21.77
CA LYS A 5 -3.46 12.00 -21.61
C LYS A 5 -3.61 11.46 -20.18
N LEU A 6 -3.86 12.33 -19.20
CA LEU A 6 -3.98 11.95 -17.79
C LEU A 6 -5.45 11.82 -17.40
N MET A 7 -5.81 10.69 -16.78
CA MET A 7 -7.18 10.43 -16.32
C MET A 7 -7.59 11.32 -15.14
N THR A 8 -6.61 11.81 -14.37
CA THR A 8 -6.80 12.67 -13.20
C THR A 8 -5.72 13.74 -13.15
N GLU A 9 -5.88 14.70 -12.24
CA GLU A 9 -4.94 15.83 -12.08
C GLU A 9 -3.49 15.36 -11.87
N PRO A 10 -2.52 15.99 -12.55
CA PRO A 10 -1.10 15.69 -12.34
C PRO A 10 -0.70 16.07 -10.92
N VAL A 11 0.09 15.19 -10.29
CA VAL A 11 0.65 15.41 -8.94
C VAL A 11 2.17 15.33 -9.05
N LYS A 12 2.90 16.13 -8.27
CA LYS A 12 4.35 15.99 -8.12
C LYS A 12 4.66 15.47 -6.72
N PRO A 13 5.19 14.24 -6.58
CA PRO A 13 5.61 13.75 -5.28
C PRO A 13 6.80 14.55 -4.74
N PRO A 14 6.94 14.73 -3.41
CA PRO A 14 8.02 15.51 -2.82
C PRO A 14 9.43 15.02 -3.18
N TYR A 15 9.60 13.73 -3.44
CA TYR A 15 10.90 13.12 -3.79
C TYR A 15 11.24 13.20 -5.28
N ALA A 16 10.28 13.56 -6.14
CA ALA A 16 10.47 13.56 -7.60
C ALA A 16 11.35 14.73 -8.12
N HIS A 17 11.84 15.58 -7.22
CA HIS A 17 12.71 16.72 -7.53
C HIS A 17 14.21 16.38 -7.63
N THR A 18 14.59 15.11 -7.37
CA THR A 18 15.99 14.71 -7.34
C THR A 18 16.49 14.30 -8.73
N ASP A 19 17.63 14.84 -9.16
CA ASP A 19 18.29 14.50 -10.43
C ASP A 19 19.15 13.22 -10.33
N ASN A 20 19.57 12.84 -9.13
CA ASN A 20 20.30 11.61 -8.88
C ASN A 20 19.37 10.38 -8.97
N MET A 21 19.64 9.50 -9.93
CA MET A 21 18.83 8.29 -10.16
C MET A 21 18.85 7.31 -8.99
N PHE A 22 19.99 7.10 -8.32
CA PHE A 22 20.07 6.19 -7.17
C PHE A 22 19.26 6.73 -5.99
N ALA A 23 19.38 8.02 -5.72
CA ALA A 23 18.59 8.69 -4.68
C ALA A 23 17.09 8.64 -5.01
N LEU A 24 16.73 8.75 -6.29
CA LEU A 24 15.34 8.60 -6.74
C LEU A 24 14.80 7.19 -6.49
N PHE A 25 15.54 6.15 -6.87
CA PHE A 25 15.11 4.76 -6.65
C PHE A 25 14.99 4.43 -5.17
N ALA A 26 15.94 4.88 -4.34
CA ALA A 26 15.87 4.69 -2.89
C ALA A 26 14.66 5.42 -2.29
N ALA A 27 14.41 6.66 -2.72
CA ALA A 27 13.25 7.43 -2.26
C ALA A 27 11.92 6.84 -2.74
N GLU A 28 11.86 6.33 -3.97
CA GLU A 28 10.68 5.68 -4.54
C GLU A 28 10.40 4.36 -3.80
N ALA A 29 11.41 3.52 -3.56
CA ALA A 29 11.28 2.31 -2.76
C ALA A 29 10.79 2.61 -1.34
N TRP A 30 11.39 3.62 -0.68
CA TRP A 30 10.97 4.06 0.65
C TRP A 30 9.53 4.57 0.63
N ASP A 31 9.15 5.37 -0.35
CA ASP A 31 7.80 5.91 -0.47
C ASP A 31 6.75 4.82 -0.70
N HIS A 32 7.09 3.79 -1.46
CA HIS A 32 6.22 2.64 -1.73
C HIS A 32 6.09 1.70 -0.54
N LEU A 33 7.20 1.41 0.16
CA LEU A 33 7.23 0.53 1.33
C LEU A 33 6.62 1.18 2.57
N TRP A 34 6.90 2.47 2.79
CA TRP A 34 6.44 3.18 3.98
C TRP A 34 5.11 3.89 3.69
N PRO A 35 4.00 3.48 4.32
CA PRO A 35 2.68 4.07 4.05
C PRO A 35 2.57 5.51 4.58
N TRP A 36 3.47 5.92 5.48
CA TRP A 36 3.39 7.21 6.17
C TRP A 36 4.13 8.32 5.41
N SER A 37 3.63 9.55 5.57
CA SER A 37 4.28 10.79 5.14
C SER A 37 4.23 11.79 6.29
N HIS A 38 5.37 12.44 6.58
CA HIS A 38 5.49 13.46 7.62
C HIS A 38 4.52 14.65 7.42
N HIS A 39 4.05 14.86 6.18
CA HIS A 39 3.07 15.89 5.83
C HIS A 39 1.61 15.43 6.04
N GLY A 40 1.33 14.13 5.93
CA GLY A 40 -0.04 13.58 6.08
C GLY A 40 -0.48 13.37 7.53
N PHE A 41 0.47 13.21 8.46
CA PHE A 41 0.21 12.90 9.86
C PHE A 41 -0.38 14.07 10.68
N LYS A 42 -0.31 15.31 10.16
CA LYS A 42 -0.89 16.50 10.83
C LYS A 42 -2.43 16.50 10.86
N ARG A 43 -3.12 15.52 10.25
CA ARG A 43 -4.59 15.49 10.10
C ARG A 43 -5.20 14.35 10.91
N ARG A 44 -6.28 14.64 11.68
CA ARG A 44 -7.10 13.66 12.46
C ARG A 44 -7.49 12.38 11.70
N ARG A 45 -7.43 12.40 10.37
CA ARG A 45 -7.74 11.27 9.49
C ARG A 45 -6.80 10.07 9.65
N ALA A 46 -5.54 10.26 10.03
CA ALA A 46 -4.61 9.14 10.22
C ALA A 46 -4.99 8.27 11.44
N VAL A 47 -5.41 8.92 12.53
CA VAL A 47 -5.89 8.23 13.75
C VAL A 47 -7.22 7.53 13.47
N LEU A 48 -8.18 8.22 12.84
CA LEU A 48 -9.46 7.61 12.44
C LEU A 48 -9.26 6.42 11.48
N ALA A 49 -8.30 6.51 10.56
CA ALA A 49 -7.97 5.42 9.65
C ALA A 49 -7.39 4.21 10.40
N ALA A 50 -6.54 4.45 11.40
CA ALA A 50 -6.01 3.40 12.26
C ALA A 50 -7.13 2.71 13.05
N GLU A 51 -8.02 3.48 13.67
CA GLU A 51 -9.18 2.96 14.42
C GLU A 51 -10.11 2.15 13.53
N PHE A 52 -10.45 2.67 12.34
CA PHE A 52 -11.34 1.98 11.41
C PHE A 52 -10.74 0.66 10.90
N SER A 53 -9.45 0.65 10.62
CA SER A 53 -8.78 -0.54 10.10
C SER A 53 -8.54 -1.58 11.18
N LEU A 54 -8.28 -1.14 12.41
CA LEU A 54 -8.27 -2.00 13.58
C LEU A 54 -9.65 -2.65 13.79
N ALA A 55 -10.73 -1.88 13.65
CA ALA A 55 -12.09 -2.41 13.74
C ALA A 55 -12.35 -3.49 12.68
N ILE A 56 -11.94 -3.25 11.42
CA ILE A 56 -12.05 -4.25 10.35
C ILE A 56 -11.21 -5.50 10.64
N ALA A 57 -9.96 -5.33 11.06
CA ALA A 57 -9.07 -6.45 11.40
C ALA A 57 -9.67 -7.32 12.51
N VAL A 58 -10.22 -6.69 13.56
CA VAL A 58 -10.91 -7.38 14.66
C VAL A 58 -12.17 -8.10 14.15
N SER A 59 -13.02 -7.45 13.36
CA SER A 59 -14.22 -8.09 12.78
C SER A 59 -13.88 -9.32 11.95
N ILE A 60 -12.81 -9.25 11.15
CA ILE A 60 -12.37 -10.38 10.32
C ILE A 60 -11.77 -11.50 11.17
N ALA A 61 -11.01 -11.17 12.22
CA ALA A 61 -10.48 -12.16 13.16
C ALA A 61 -11.61 -12.96 13.83
N TRP A 62 -12.72 -12.31 14.21
CA TRP A 62 -13.89 -13.00 14.78
C TRP A 62 -14.58 -13.93 13.77
N ILE A 63 -14.69 -13.52 12.50
CA ILE A 63 -15.25 -14.37 11.44
C ILE A 63 -14.37 -15.60 11.20
N LEU A 64 -13.06 -15.41 11.14
CA LEU A 64 -12.11 -16.49 10.90
C LEU A 64 -11.98 -17.42 12.11
N ALA A 65 -12.14 -16.89 13.33
CA ALA A 65 -12.28 -17.69 14.55
C ALA A 65 -13.52 -18.58 14.53
N ALA A 66 -14.64 -18.08 14.04
CA ALA A 66 -15.87 -18.84 13.92
C ALA A 66 -15.79 -20.02 12.93
N ILE A 67 -14.85 -19.98 11.98
CA ILE A 67 -14.67 -21.00 10.93
C ILE A 67 -13.70 -22.14 11.38
N GLY A 68 -13.06 -22.01 12.55
CA GLY A 68 -12.30 -23.09 13.18
C GLY A 68 -10.84 -23.25 12.72
N ASP A 69 -10.38 -22.45 11.75
CA ASP A 69 -9.00 -22.48 11.24
C ASP A 69 -8.28 -21.15 11.53
N LEU A 70 -8.20 -20.84 12.84
CA LEU A 70 -7.76 -19.55 13.37
C LEU A 70 -6.37 -19.17 12.88
N GLN A 71 -5.49 -20.13 12.59
CA GLN A 71 -4.08 -19.85 12.30
C GLN A 71 -3.87 -19.33 10.86
N ALA A 72 -4.40 -20.02 9.86
CA ALA A 72 -4.36 -19.55 8.47
C ALA A 72 -5.29 -18.35 8.27
N GLY A 73 -6.49 -18.40 8.88
CA GLY A 73 -7.43 -17.29 8.91
C GLY A 73 -6.80 -16.03 9.52
N ALA A 74 -6.16 -16.11 10.69
CA ALA A 74 -5.53 -14.94 11.31
C ALA A 74 -4.47 -14.28 10.40
N ILE A 75 -3.67 -15.07 9.68
CA ILE A 75 -2.67 -14.54 8.74
C ILE A 75 -3.35 -13.80 7.58
N ILE A 76 -4.38 -14.40 6.98
CA ILE A 76 -5.14 -13.77 5.87
C ILE A 76 -5.84 -12.51 6.36
N GLY A 77 -6.52 -12.58 7.51
CA GLY A 77 -7.22 -11.46 8.13
C GLY A 77 -6.28 -10.32 8.49
N TRP A 78 -5.09 -10.62 9.02
CA TRP A 78 -4.05 -9.64 9.28
C TRP A 78 -3.56 -8.97 8.00
N TRP A 79 -3.26 -9.75 6.96
CA TRP A 79 -2.79 -9.23 5.67
C TRP A 79 -3.84 -8.35 4.99
N PHE A 80 -5.10 -8.76 5.06
CA PHE A 80 -6.22 -8.00 4.52
C PHE A 80 -6.47 -6.72 5.33
N GLY A 81 -6.51 -6.80 6.66
CA GLY A 81 -6.67 -5.65 7.55
C GLY A 81 -5.57 -4.61 7.33
N TRP A 82 -4.32 -5.06 7.20
CA TRP A 82 -3.19 -4.21 6.84
C TRP A 82 -3.36 -3.55 5.46
N SER A 83 -3.88 -4.29 4.47
CA SER A 83 -4.11 -3.76 3.13
C SER A 83 -5.21 -2.69 3.12
N VAL A 84 -6.32 -2.89 3.83
CA VAL A 84 -7.37 -1.87 3.97
C VAL A 84 -6.84 -0.65 4.70
N PHE A 85 -6.09 -0.84 5.79
CA PHE A 85 -5.42 0.25 6.51
C PHE A 85 -4.54 1.08 5.60
N GLU A 86 -3.68 0.42 4.82
CA GLU A 86 -2.78 1.11 3.92
C GLU A 86 -3.53 1.90 2.84
N VAL A 87 -4.61 1.36 2.26
CA VAL A 87 -5.45 2.10 1.30
C VAL A 87 -5.96 3.40 1.92
N ILE A 88 -6.53 3.34 3.13
CA ILE A 88 -7.12 4.52 3.78
C ILE A 88 -6.03 5.56 4.10
N ILE A 89 -4.91 5.13 4.67
CA ILE A 89 -3.79 6.03 5.01
C ILE A 89 -3.18 6.66 3.77
N ARG A 90 -2.93 5.88 2.70
CA ARG A 90 -2.37 6.43 1.47
C ARG A 90 -3.33 7.36 0.77
N MET A 91 -4.64 7.07 0.77
CA MET A 91 -5.64 8.02 0.29
C MET A 91 -5.66 9.34 1.08
N GLY A 92 -5.29 9.32 2.36
CA GLY A 92 -5.21 10.52 3.19
C GLY A 92 -3.88 11.29 3.08
N SER A 93 -2.77 10.59 2.81
CA SER A 93 -1.41 11.13 2.97
C SER A 93 -0.57 11.13 1.69
N LYS A 94 -0.82 10.20 0.77
CA LYS A 94 -0.12 10.00 -0.51
C LYS A 94 -1.11 9.61 -1.63
N PRO A 95 -2.13 10.44 -1.95
CA PRO A 95 -3.19 10.09 -2.89
C PRO A 95 -2.75 10.25 -4.35
N TYR A 96 -1.65 9.60 -4.73
CA TYR A 96 -1.11 9.66 -6.08
C TYR A 96 -0.60 8.28 -6.52
N VAL A 97 -0.66 8.04 -7.82
CA VAL A 97 -0.14 6.83 -8.47
C VAL A 97 0.69 7.23 -9.68
N LYS A 98 1.67 6.39 -10.01
CA LYS A 98 2.48 6.52 -11.21
C LYS A 98 1.67 6.06 -12.42
N GLN A 99 1.67 6.84 -13.50
CA GLN A 99 1.00 6.50 -14.75
C GLN A 99 2.03 6.27 -15.87
N GLY A 100 1.80 5.24 -16.69
CA GLY A 100 2.71 4.85 -17.77
C GLY A 100 3.76 3.85 -17.32
N PRO A 101 4.88 3.71 -18.05
CA PRO A 101 5.94 2.77 -17.68
C PRO A 101 6.45 3.02 -16.26
N TRP A 102 6.77 1.95 -15.55
CA TRP A 102 7.21 2.02 -14.15
C TRP A 102 8.52 2.81 -13.98
N TRP A 103 9.32 3.00 -15.04
CA TRP A 103 10.53 3.84 -15.04
C TRP A 103 10.24 5.33 -15.34
N GLY A 104 9.00 5.70 -15.66
CA GLY A 104 8.62 7.09 -15.95
C GLY A 104 8.66 7.99 -14.71
N ARG A 105 8.23 9.25 -14.84
CA ARG A 105 8.05 10.20 -13.72
C ARG A 105 6.71 10.93 -13.78
N VAL A 106 5.74 10.33 -14.47
CA VAL A 106 4.39 10.88 -14.60
C VAL A 106 3.56 10.36 -13.44
N TYR A 107 3.14 11.26 -12.55
CA TYR A 107 2.29 10.94 -11.42
C TYR A 107 0.97 11.69 -11.55
N ARG A 108 -0.10 11.01 -11.19
CA ARG A 108 -1.46 11.57 -11.18
C ARG A 108 -2.12 11.30 -9.84
N ARG A 109 -3.18 12.04 -9.54
CA ARG A 109 -4.00 11.82 -8.35
C ARG A 109 -4.66 10.44 -8.42
N ALA A 110 -4.58 9.67 -7.34
CA ALA A 110 -5.15 8.34 -7.27
C ALA A 110 -6.66 8.40 -7.03
N THR A 111 -7.42 7.59 -7.74
CA THR A 111 -8.77 7.21 -7.34
C THR A 111 -8.71 6.14 -6.23
N LEU A 112 -9.85 5.87 -5.58
CA LEU A 112 -9.92 4.79 -4.60
C LEU A 112 -9.55 3.44 -5.22
N MET A 113 -10.03 3.15 -6.43
CA MET A 113 -9.73 1.88 -7.13
C MET A 113 -8.27 1.77 -7.53
N ASP A 114 -7.66 2.87 -7.97
CA ASP A 114 -6.22 2.89 -8.23
C ASP A 114 -5.42 2.49 -6.97
N MET A 115 -5.83 3.02 -5.81
CA MET A 115 -5.15 2.74 -4.55
C MET A 115 -5.37 1.31 -4.08
N VAL A 116 -6.60 0.77 -4.23
CA VAL A 116 -6.91 -0.63 -3.93
C VAL A 116 -6.06 -1.57 -4.79
N CYS A 117 -6.02 -1.34 -6.11
CA CYS A 117 -5.20 -2.14 -7.03
C CYS A 117 -3.70 -2.01 -6.70
N TYR A 118 -3.23 -0.80 -6.45
CA TYR A 118 -1.84 -0.53 -6.12
C TYR A 118 -1.41 -1.24 -4.82
N VAL A 119 -2.17 -1.06 -3.73
CA VAL A 119 -1.86 -1.68 -2.43
C VAL A 119 -2.02 -3.20 -2.49
N GLY A 120 -3.10 -3.68 -3.10
CA GLY A 120 -3.38 -5.11 -3.24
C GLY A 120 -2.28 -5.83 -4.02
N PHE A 121 -1.87 -5.28 -5.17
CA PHE A 121 -0.77 -5.84 -5.96
C PHE A 121 0.56 -5.83 -5.19
N LYS A 122 0.90 -4.71 -4.54
CA LYS A 122 2.13 -4.58 -3.76
C LYS A 122 2.18 -5.60 -2.61
N ASN A 123 1.10 -5.71 -1.84
CA ASN A 123 1.04 -6.62 -0.69
C ASN A 123 1.00 -8.09 -1.13
N LEU A 124 0.40 -8.40 -2.29
CA LEU A 124 0.48 -9.73 -2.89
C LEU A 124 1.91 -10.09 -3.29
N LEU A 125 2.63 -9.17 -3.95
CA LEU A 125 4.03 -9.40 -4.32
C LEU A 125 4.92 -9.63 -3.10
N ILE A 126 4.72 -8.87 -2.02
CA ILE A 126 5.44 -9.06 -0.76
C ILE A 126 5.13 -10.45 -0.19
N GLY A 127 3.85 -10.85 -0.14
CA GLY A 127 3.45 -12.16 0.37
C GLY A 127 4.03 -13.31 -0.46
N ALA A 128 3.97 -13.20 -1.78
CA ALA A 128 4.54 -14.19 -2.69
C ALA A 128 6.06 -14.29 -2.54
N THR A 129 6.76 -13.16 -2.43
CA THR A 129 8.22 -13.12 -2.24
C THR A 129 8.61 -13.76 -0.91
N LEU A 130 7.90 -13.43 0.17
CA LEU A 130 8.13 -14.03 1.48
C LEU A 130 7.91 -15.55 1.43
N PHE A 131 6.82 -16.00 0.83
CA PHE A 131 6.53 -17.42 0.65
C PHE A 131 7.65 -18.15 -0.10
N LEU A 132 8.08 -17.60 -1.24
CA LEU A 132 9.17 -18.17 -2.04
C LEU A 132 10.49 -18.21 -1.27
N ALA A 133 10.80 -17.17 -0.50
CA ALA A 133 12.01 -17.11 0.33
C ALA A 133 11.99 -18.15 1.45
N LEU A 134 10.86 -18.31 2.15
CA LEU A 134 10.69 -19.33 3.19
C LEU A 134 10.80 -20.75 2.62
N LYS A 135 10.23 -20.98 1.42
CA LYS A 135 10.33 -22.25 0.70
C LYS A 135 11.78 -22.54 0.30
N TRP A 136 12.47 -21.54 -0.25
CA TRP A 136 13.89 -21.65 -0.61
C TRP A 136 14.78 -21.95 0.62
N ALA A 137 14.46 -21.37 1.77
CA ALA A 137 15.17 -21.62 3.03
C ALA A 137 14.81 -22.96 3.71
N GLY A 138 13.88 -23.75 3.15
CA GLY A 138 13.45 -25.02 3.73
C GLY A 138 12.61 -24.87 5.02
N LEU A 139 12.05 -23.68 5.28
CA LEU A 139 11.26 -23.40 6.48
C LEU A 139 9.78 -23.76 6.32
N ILE A 140 9.31 -23.93 5.08
CA ILE A 140 7.96 -24.40 4.78
C ILE A 140 8.01 -25.56 3.79
N TYR A 141 7.19 -26.58 4.05
CA TYR A 141 7.07 -27.78 3.23
C TYR A 141 5.68 -27.76 2.60
N VAL A 142 5.57 -27.06 1.46
CA VAL A 142 4.37 -27.09 0.60
C VAL A 142 4.77 -27.44 -0.80
#